data_AF-A0A9X2HYC0-F1
#
_entry.id   AF-A0A9X2HYC0-F1
#
_cell.length_a   1.000
_cell.length_b   1.000
_cell.length_c   1.000
_cell.angle_alpha   90.00
_cell.angle_beta   90.00
_cell.angle_gamma   90.00
#
_symmetry.space_group_name_H-M   'P 1'
#
loop_
_entity.id
_entity.type
_entity.pdbx_description
1 polymer ?
#
loop_
_entity_poly.entity_id
_entity_poly.type
_entity_poly.pdbx_seq_one_letter_code
_entity_poly.pdbx_strand_id
1 'polypeptide(L)'
;MPPSPSNPEGHYEDMPLVALHDDLLKTLGTDWQFSGEVDIAANIGLDVIKRYKVLRDQLHGEFWGMKDPRQCLLLPQWQQVMGERGRYLVVLRHWSASIQSLLKRSTRDMALGVGNTTLDGRFWQEPGHAARIWMAYNQKVLDFLEACPSAQRLVVTQQSLMQGLALPGLVNEQFGIPLATDMPSPINPSLVHDEVAESVRTHLSQADQDRMSVLWERLLAFADHRAEQESPRWVPDNYKLQDRWLAHSLLSASPFEGVPSAPAAKPRSASLNAEETDERSHKTLSTRAQKAYRLLQLTEAEHFTREAIAMRPDDSPGYVRLACILLVAGQAEVAEASLAKTIERLGEVPILIHYRATILDLLGRTDEAITLLGSASALSDILERHRIAYLLKSGQEEGRAAFKVWARHQVNELSAWQAVSRALAGTEHQAMREDLALRVTQIWNRYA
;
A
#
# COMPACT_ATOMS: atom_id res chain seq x y z
N MET A 1 -6.43 4.58 2.39
CA MET A 1 -5.24 4.21 3.19
C MET A 1 -4.85 5.40 4.03
N PRO A 2 -4.66 5.24 5.36
CA PRO A 2 -4.29 6.35 6.21
C PRO A 2 -2.94 6.95 5.79
N PRO A 3 -2.73 8.25 6.02
CA PRO A 3 -1.44 8.91 5.98
C PRO A 3 -0.34 8.15 6.72
N SER A 4 0.89 8.30 6.23
CA SER A 4 2.10 7.87 6.93
C SER A 4 3.12 9.00 6.91
N PRO A 5 4.11 9.05 7.82
CA PRO A 5 5.12 10.11 7.80
C PRO A 5 5.86 10.23 6.46
N SER A 6 5.93 9.11 5.74
CA SER A 6 6.55 8.96 4.44
C SER A 6 5.70 9.41 3.27
N ASN A 7 4.39 9.46 3.44
CA ASN A 7 3.42 9.98 2.49
C ASN A 7 2.26 10.62 3.29
N PRO A 8 2.45 11.87 3.75
CA PRO A 8 1.52 12.53 4.67
C PRO A 8 0.13 12.76 4.10
N GLU A 9 0.01 12.88 2.78
CA GLU A 9 -1.30 13.02 2.12
C GLU A 9 -2.03 11.67 1.96
N GLY A 10 -1.34 10.57 2.24
CA GLY A 10 -1.85 9.22 2.06
C GLY A 10 -1.82 8.77 0.60
N HIS A 11 -2.18 7.50 0.39
CA HIS A 11 -2.14 6.89 -0.95
C HIS A 11 -3.47 7.00 -1.71
N TYR A 12 -4.50 7.61 -1.10
CA TYR A 12 -5.87 7.71 -1.63
C TYR A 12 -6.49 6.37 -2.05
N GLU A 13 -5.99 5.27 -1.47
CA GLU A 13 -6.50 3.92 -1.73
C GLU A 13 -7.79 3.64 -1.00
N ASP A 14 -8.71 2.97 -1.69
CA ASP A 14 -9.94 2.47 -1.09
C ASP A 14 -9.62 1.27 -0.19
N MET A 15 -9.66 1.44 1.13
CA MET A 15 -9.22 0.39 2.07
C MET A 15 -10.09 -0.88 2.04
N PRO A 16 -11.43 -0.79 1.94
CA PRO A 16 -12.26 -1.96 1.67
C PRO A 16 -11.83 -2.73 0.42
N LEU A 17 -11.51 -2.02 -0.66
CA LEU A 17 -11.01 -2.63 -1.90
C LEU A 17 -9.63 -3.28 -1.73
N VAL A 18 -8.69 -2.60 -1.06
CA VAL A 18 -7.35 -3.14 -0.76
C VAL A 18 -7.46 -4.44 0.03
N ALA A 19 -8.30 -4.47 1.07
CA ALA A 19 -8.51 -5.67 1.88
C ALA A 19 -9.11 -6.82 1.05
N LEU A 20 -10.08 -6.51 0.18
CA LEU A 20 -10.66 -7.48 -0.75
C LEU A 20 -9.59 -8.08 -1.67
N HIS A 21 -8.75 -7.26 -2.30
CA HIS A 21 -7.71 -7.76 -3.19
C HIS A 21 -6.61 -8.53 -2.45
N ASP A 22 -6.17 -8.05 -1.28
CA ASP A 22 -5.20 -8.77 -0.45
C ASP A 22 -5.74 -10.16 -0.06
N ASP A 23 -7.02 -10.28 0.28
CA ASP A 23 -7.64 -11.58 0.56
C ASP A 23 -7.68 -12.49 -0.68
N LEU A 24 -8.05 -11.97 -1.85
CA LEU A 24 -8.05 -12.76 -3.09
C LEU A 24 -6.64 -13.25 -3.46
N LEU A 25 -5.65 -12.37 -3.44
CA LEU A 25 -4.25 -12.74 -3.71
C LEU A 25 -3.74 -13.77 -2.71
N LYS A 26 -4.10 -13.61 -1.43
CA LYS A 26 -3.76 -14.59 -0.39
C LYS A 26 -4.37 -15.96 -0.63
N THR A 27 -5.59 -16.05 -1.18
CA THR A 27 -6.18 -17.37 -1.55
C THR A 27 -5.41 -18.07 -2.66
N LEU A 28 -4.69 -17.31 -3.49
CA LEU A 28 -3.80 -17.82 -4.54
C LEU A 28 -2.38 -18.09 -4.04
N GLY A 29 -2.08 -17.84 -2.76
CA GLY A 29 -0.73 -18.01 -2.20
C GLY A 29 0.27 -16.93 -2.64
N THR A 30 -0.22 -15.78 -3.10
CA THR A 30 0.61 -14.61 -3.48
C THR A 30 0.19 -13.36 -2.69
N ASP A 31 0.82 -12.22 -2.99
CA ASP A 31 0.56 -10.92 -2.40
C ASP A 31 0.74 -9.80 -3.44
N TRP A 32 0.84 -8.54 -2.99
CA TRP A 32 1.00 -7.39 -3.87
C TRP A 32 2.30 -7.41 -4.69
N GLN A 33 3.33 -8.17 -4.30
CA GLN A 33 4.56 -8.43 -5.06
C GLN A 33 4.40 -9.54 -6.11
N PHE A 34 3.17 -9.82 -6.55
CA PHE A 34 2.90 -10.70 -7.68
C PHE A 34 3.81 -10.37 -8.88
N SER A 35 4.48 -11.42 -9.37
CA SER A 35 5.51 -11.38 -10.40
C SER A 35 5.27 -12.39 -11.53
N GLY A 36 4.05 -12.94 -11.61
CA GLY A 36 3.66 -13.96 -12.59
C GLY A 36 3.80 -15.40 -12.11
N GLU A 37 3.99 -15.62 -10.81
CA GLU A 37 4.27 -16.95 -10.24
C GLU A 37 3.03 -17.86 -10.08
N VAL A 38 1.82 -17.30 -10.19
CA VAL A 38 0.55 -18.05 -10.12
C VAL A 38 -0.43 -17.56 -11.18
N ASP A 39 -1.28 -18.48 -11.65
CA ASP A 39 -2.35 -18.13 -12.59
C ASP A 39 -3.54 -17.49 -11.86
N ILE A 40 -3.91 -16.29 -12.27
CA ILE A 40 -5.11 -15.60 -11.79
C ILE A 40 -6.28 -15.98 -12.71
N ALA A 41 -7.13 -16.90 -12.23
CA ALA A 41 -8.30 -17.36 -12.99
C ALA A 41 -9.26 -16.20 -13.31
N ALA A 42 -9.78 -16.17 -14.54
CA ALA A 42 -10.64 -15.08 -15.03
C ALA A 42 -11.93 -14.87 -14.19
N ASN A 43 -12.37 -15.88 -13.44
CA ASN A 43 -13.58 -15.86 -12.62
C ASN A 43 -13.33 -15.71 -11.10
N ILE A 44 -12.09 -15.52 -10.67
CA ILE A 44 -11.79 -15.39 -9.23
C ILE A 44 -12.48 -14.16 -8.64
N GLY A 45 -13.08 -14.30 -7.46
CA GLY A 45 -13.59 -13.16 -6.68
C GLY A 45 -14.80 -12.43 -7.27
N LEU A 46 -15.42 -12.93 -8.35
CA LEU A 46 -16.54 -12.22 -9.01
C LEU A 46 -17.68 -11.87 -8.05
N ASP A 47 -18.04 -12.77 -7.12
CA ASP A 47 -19.14 -12.52 -6.19
C ASP A 47 -18.84 -11.40 -5.19
N VAL A 48 -17.60 -11.31 -4.69
CA VAL A 48 -17.22 -10.25 -3.76
C VAL A 48 -17.06 -8.91 -4.49
N ILE A 49 -16.56 -8.92 -5.73
CA ILE A 49 -16.48 -7.74 -6.60
C ILE A 49 -17.90 -7.22 -6.93
N LYS A 50 -18.86 -8.12 -7.22
CA LYS A 50 -20.28 -7.74 -7.40
C LYS A 50 -20.87 -7.11 -6.15
N ARG A 51 -20.63 -7.70 -4.97
CA ARG A 51 -21.08 -7.12 -3.69
C ARG A 51 -20.46 -5.75 -3.43
N TYR A 52 -19.17 -5.59 -3.71
CA TYR A 52 -18.50 -4.29 -3.65
C TYR A 52 -19.19 -3.27 -4.56
N LYS A 53 -19.43 -3.60 -5.83
CA LYS A 53 -20.15 -2.71 -6.77
C LYS A 53 -21.53 -2.32 -6.22
N VAL A 54 -22.34 -3.28 -5.77
CA VAL A 54 -23.69 -3.02 -5.23
C VAL A 54 -23.62 -2.08 -4.03
N LEU A 55 -22.68 -2.31 -3.12
CA LEU A 55 -22.46 -1.46 -1.96
C LEU A 55 -22.12 -0.02 -2.38
N ARG A 56 -21.19 0.16 -3.32
CA ARG A 56 -20.80 1.50 -3.79
C ARG A 56 -21.92 2.22 -4.53
N ASP A 57 -22.72 1.49 -5.30
CA ASP A 57 -23.92 2.03 -5.97
C ASP A 57 -24.93 2.57 -4.94
N GLN A 58 -25.13 1.85 -3.84
CA GLN A 58 -26.02 2.28 -2.76
C GLN A 58 -25.50 3.51 -2.01
N LEU A 59 -24.18 3.59 -1.80
CA LEU A 59 -23.55 4.66 -1.01
C LEU A 59 -23.32 5.95 -1.79
N HIS A 60 -22.99 5.86 -3.07
CA HIS A 60 -22.48 7.00 -3.85
C HIS A 60 -23.28 7.26 -5.13
N GLY A 61 -24.27 6.42 -5.45
CA GLY A 61 -25.12 6.59 -6.61
C GLY A 61 -24.41 6.31 -7.95
N GLU A 62 -24.60 7.20 -8.91
CA GLU A 62 -24.21 6.98 -10.30
C GLU A 62 -22.69 7.04 -10.50
N PHE A 63 -22.03 8.07 -9.97
CA PHE A 63 -20.61 8.30 -10.16
C PHE A 63 -19.83 8.02 -8.87
N TRP A 64 -18.94 7.04 -8.94
CA TRP A 64 -17.95 6.78 -7.90
C TRP A 64 -16.68 6.20 -8.52
N GLY A 65 -15.54 6.54 -7.91
CA GLY A 65 -14.23 6.02 -8.27
C GLY A 65 -13.64 5.17 -7.15
N MET A 66 -12.62 4.40 -7.50
CA MET A 66 -11.82 3.63 -6.55
C MET A 66 -10.40 3.51 -7.09
N LYS A 67 -9.44 3.38 -6.18
CA LYS A 67 -8.03 3.21 -6.52
C LYS A 67 -7.39 2.17 -5.62
N ASP A 68 -6.80 1.17 -6.23
CA ASP A 68 -5.86 0.23 -5.64
C ASP A 68 -4.93 -0.29 -6.76
N PRO A 69 -3.60 -0.19 -6.63
CA PRO A 69 -2.67 -0.73 -7.62
C PRO A 69 -2.93 -2.20 -8.02
N ARG A 70 -3.42 -3.03 -7.10
CA ARG A 70 -3.72 -4.46 -7.36
C ARG A 70 -4.88 -4.66 -8.33
N GLN A 71 -5.69 -3.63 -8.58
CA GLN A 71 -6.73 -3.68 -9.61
C GLN A 71 -6.18 -4.08 -10.97
N CYS A 72 -4.94 -3.71 -11.29
CA CYS A 72 -4.26 -4.11 -12.53
C CYS A 72 -4.27 -5.63 -12.74
N LEU A 73 -4.18 -6.42 -11.67
CA LEU A 73 -4.18 -7.88 -11.72
C LEU A 73 -5.57 -8.49 -11.93
N LEU A 74 -6.62 -7.71 -11.69
CA LEU A 74 -8.02 -8.14 -11.68
C LEU A 74 -8.88 -7.37 -12.68
N LEU A 75 -8.27 -6.66 -13.64
CA LEU A 75 -8.97 -5.88 -14.66
C LEU A 75 -10.01 -6.70 -15.44
N PRO A 76 -9.77 -7.97 -15.84
CA PRO A 76 -10.80 -8.78 -16.50
C PRO A 76 -12.05 -8.99 -15.64
N GLN A 77 -11.89 -9.25 -14.34
CA GLN A 77 -12.97 -9.44 -13.39
C GLN A 77 -13.75 -8.12 -13.18
N TRP A 78 -13.03 -7.01 -13.05
CA TRP A 78 -13.64 -5.68 -12.96
C TRP A 78 -14.42 -5.33 -14.22
N GLN A 79 -13.89 -5.59 -15.42
CA GLN A 79 -14.61 -5.38 -16.69
C GLN A 79 -15.85 -6.27 -16.77
N GLN A 80 -15.76 -7.53 -16.35
CA GLN A 80 -16.90 -8.44 -16.35
C GLN A 80 -18.03 -7.96 -15.42
N VAL A 81 -17.69 -7.40 -14.24
CA VAL A 81 -18.69 -6.93 -13.27
C VAL A 81 -19.22 -5.54 -13.61
N MET A 82 -18.37 -4.65 -14.11
CA MET A 82 -18.74 -3.27 -14.46
C MET A 82 -19.41 -3.18 -15.84
N GLY A 83 -19.09 -4.09 -16.76
CA GLY A 83 -19.62 -4.10 -18.12
C GLY A 83 -19.43 -2.75 -18.82
N GLU A 84 -20.44 -2.31 -19.56
CA GLU A 84 -20.46 -1.03 -20.26
C GLU A 84 -20.40 0.20 -19.34
N ARG A 85 -20.60 0.04 -18.03
CA ARG A 85 -20.47 1.15 -17.06
C ARG A 85 -19.01 1.41 -16.67
N GLY A 86 -18.10 0.45 -16.87
CA GLY A 86 -16.70 0.61 -16.52
C GLY A 86 -16.05 1.81 -17.22
N ARG A 87 -15.34 2.65 -16.47
CA ARG A 87 -14.52 3.76 -16.97
C ARG A 87 -13.14 3.65 -16.35
N TYR A 88 -12.10 3.61 -17.17
CA TYR A 88 -10.75 3.23 -16.78
C TYR A 88 -9.78 4.35 -17.10
N LEU A 89 -9.39 5.09 -16.06
CA LEU A 89 -8.26 6.00 -16.14
C LEU A 89 -6.97 5.23 -15.84
N VAL A 90 -6.11 5.09 -16.84
CA VAL A 90 -4.82 4.40 -16.72
C VAL A 90 -3.70 5.43 -16.71
N VAL A 91 -2.90 5.42 -15.64
CA VAL A 91 -1.72 6.28 -15.51
C VAL A 91 -0.46 5.44 -15.71
N LEU A 92 0.22 5.63 -16.84
CA LEU A 92 1.43 4.91 -17.19
C LEU A 92 2.66 5.54 -16.54
N ARG A 93 3.51 4.71 -15.94
CA ARG A 93 4.78 5.14 -15.34
C ARG A 93 5.92 4.29 -15.84
N HIS A 94 6.99 4.95 -16.29
CA HIS A 94 8.19 4.27 -16.79
C HIS A 94 8.73 3.26 -15.78
N TRP A 95 9.24 2.12 -16.27
CA TRP A 95 9.69 1.00 -15.44
C TRP A 95 10.77 1.40 -14.44
N SER A 96 11.73 2.22 -14.88
CA SER A 96 12.87 2.63 -14.04
C SER A 96 12.45 3.49 -12.85
N ALA A 97 11.52 4.44 -13.07
CA ALA A 97 10.96 5.28 -12.01
C ALA A 97 10.14 4.45 -11.03
N SER A 98 9.43 3.44 -11.52
CA SER A 98 8.67 2.49 -10.69
C SER A 98 9.60 1.64 -9.82
N ILE A 99 10.65 1.04 -10.40
CA ILE A 99 11.65 0.25 -9.66
C ILE A 99 12.35 1.12 -8.62
N GLN A 100 12.83 2.31 -9.01
CA GLN A 100 13.45 3.24 -8.08
C GLN A 100 12.53 3.57 -6.90
N SER A 101 11.24 3.80 -7.17
CA SER A 101 10.25 4.09 -6.14
C SER A 101 10.07 2.94 -5.15
N LEU A 102 10.07 1.69 -5.65
CA LEU A 102 10.01 0.49 -4.81
C LEU A 102 11.28 0.39 -3.94
N LEU A 103 12.46 0.49 -4.53
CA LEU A 103 13.73 0.42 -3.80
C LEU A 103 13.82 1.51 -2.72
N LYS A 104 13.51 2.77 -3.06
CA LYS A 104 13.52 3.89 -2.10
C LYS A 104 12.59 3.64 -0.91
N ARG A 105 11.37 3.14 -1.16
CA ARG A 105 10.40 2.81 -0.10
C ARG A 105 10.92 1.67 0.78
N SER A 106 11.29 0.55 0.16
CA SER A 106 11.72 -0.67 0.86
C SER A 106 12.98 -0.45 1.68
N THR A 107 13.98 0.28 1.16
CA THR A 107 15.17 0.64 1.95
C THR A 107 14.78 1.48 3.16
N ARG A 108 13.95 2.50 2.99
CA ARG A 108 13.57 3.38 4.09
C ARG A 108 12.80 2.63 5.16
N ASP A 109 11.86 1.80 4.76
CA ASP A 109 11.04 1.05 5.70
C ASP A 109 11.93 0.08 6.51
N MET A 110 12.86 -0.64 5.86
CA MET A 110 13.88 -1.45 6.56
C MET A 110 14.80 -0.62 7.48
N ALA A 111 15.35 0.50 6.99
CA ALA A 111 16.28 1.33 7.73
C ALA A 111 15.67 1.96 8.99
N LEU A 112 14.35 2.18 8.99
CA LEU A 112 13.58 2.69 10.12
C LEU A 112 12.87 1.59 10.91
N GLY A 113 13.10 0.31 10.60
CA GLY A 113 12.48 -0.81 11.32
C GLY A 113 10.95 -0.88 11.19
N VAL A 114 10.38 -0.32 10.11
CA VAL A 114 8.94 -0.32 9.84
C VAL A 114 8.59 -1.21 8.65
N GLY A 115 7.29 -1.47 8.46
CA GLY A 115 6.81 -2.25 7.32
C GLY A 115 7.05 -3.75 7.46
N ASN A 116 7.18 -4.45 6.32
CA ASN A 116 7.46 -5.87 6.28
C ASN A 116 8.88 -6.08 5.72
N THR A 117 9.85 -6.07 6.63
CA THR A 117 11.27 -6.12 6.29
C THR A 117 11.65 -7.37 5.49
N THR A 118 10.91 -8.46 5.62
CA THR A 118 11.11 -9.67 4.81
C THR A 118 10.70 -9.42 3.36
N LEU A 119 9.52 -8.85 3.13
CA LEU A 119 9.07 -8.48 1.78
C LEU A 119 9.95 -7.38 1.17
N ASP A 120 10.40 -6.43 1.98
CA ASP A 120 11.27 -5.34 1.53
C ASP A 120 12.67 -5.86 1.15
N GLY A 121 13.20 -6.85 1.87
CA GLY A 121 14.48 -7.49 1.57
C GLY A 121 14.50 -8.23 0.24
N ARG A 122 13.37 -8.79 -0.21
CA ARG A 122 13.26 -9.55 -1.49
C ARG A 122 13.76 -8.76 -2.69
N PHE A 123 13.62 -7.43 -2.69
CA PHE A 123 14.09 -6.58 -3.79
C PHE A 123 15.60 -6.66 -4.03
N TRP A 124 16.39 -7.03 -3.02
CA TRP A 124 17.83 -7.26 -3.14
C TRP A 124 18.20 -8.73 -3.15
N GLN A 125 17.46 -9.56 -2.40
CA GLN A 125 17.71 -11.01 -2.30
C GLN A 125 17.37 -11.75 -3.60
N GLU A 126 16.41 -11.26 -4.37
CA GLU A 126 15.99 -11.83 -5.65
C GLU A 126 16.29 -10.82 -6.79
N PRO A 127 17.42 -10.92 -7.50
CA PRO A 127 17.74 -10.00 -8.59
C PRO A 127 16.63 -9.94 -9.63
N GLY A 128 16.34 -8.73 -10.12
CA GLY A 128 15.28 -8.49 -11.09
C GLY A 128 13.85 -8.64 -10.55
N HIS A 129 13.64 -8.84 -9.24
CA HIS A 129 12.29 -9.01 -8.66
C HIS A 129 11.37 -7.82 -8.94
N ALA A 130 11.84 -6.59 -8.72
CA ALA A 130 11.07 -5.39 -9.04
C ALA A 130 10.70 -5.29 -10.52
N ALA A 131 11.60 -5.73 -11.42
CA ALA A 131 11.35 -5.76 -12.86
C ALA A 131 10.27 -6.80 -13.21
N ARG A 132 10.32 -7.99 -12.62
CA ARG A 132 9.28 -9.02 -12.80
C ARG A 132 7.91 -8.55 -12.32
N ILE A 133 7.83 -7.89 -11.17
CA ILE A 133 6.58 -7.28 -10.68
C ILE A 133 6.06 -6.25 -11.68
N TRP A 134 6.92 -5.32 -12.13
CA TRP A 134 6.50 -4.29 -13.08
C TRP A 134 5.99 -4.91 -14.38
N MET A 135 6.70 -5.89 -14.95
CA MET A 135 6.27 -6.60 -16.16
C MET A 135 4.95 -7.34 -15.94
N ALA A 136 4.78 -8.06 -14.82
CA ALA A 136 3.57 -8.81 -14.53
C ALA A 136 2.33 -7.92 -14.46
N TYR A 137 2.41 -6.80 -13.74
CA TYR A 137 1.31 -5.84 -13.65
C TYR A 137 1.01 -5.18 -14.99
N ASN A 138 2.04 -4.70 -15.69
CA ASN A 138 1.85 -3.93 -16.91
C ASN A 138 1.48 -4.81 -18.11
N GLN A 139 1.83 -6.10 -18.10
CA GLN A 139 1.30 -7.05 -19.07
C GLN A 139 -0.21 -7.20 -18.91
N LYS A 140 -0.73 -7.31 -17.67
CA LYS A 140 -2.19 -7.35 -17.43
C LYS A 140 -2.90 -6.08 -17.86
N VAL A 141 -2.27 -4.91 -17.65
CA VAL A 141 -2.78 -3.63 -18.15
C VAL A 141 -2.80 -3.62 -19.68
N LEU A 142 -1.73 -4.07 -20.34
CA LEU A 142 -1.67 -4.12 -21.80
C LEU A 142 -2.73 -5.05 -22.39
N ASP A 143 -2.84 -6.27 -21.87
CA ASP A 143 -3.85 -7.26 -22.31
C ASP A 143 -5.26 -6.67 -22.18
N PHE A 144 -5.53 -5.95 -21.09
CA PHE A 144 -6.79 -5.25 -20.88
C PHE A 144 -6.99 -4.12 -21.89
N LEU A 145 -5.98 -3.29 -22.13
CA LEU A 145 -6.04 -2.17 -23.08
C LEU A 145 -6.27 -2.65 -24.52
N GLU A 146 -5.73 -3.80 -24.92
CA GLU A 146 -5.96 -4.40 -26.24
C GLU A 146 -7.42 -4.83 -26.44
N ALA A 147 -8.10 -5.25 -25.36
CA ALA A 147 -9.50 -5.72 -25.41
C ALA A 147 -10.54 -4.64 -25.06
N CYS A 148 -10.14 -3.60 -24.31
CA CYS A 148 -11.06 -2.59 -23.77
C CYS A 148 -11.45 -1.55 -24.84
N PRO A 149 -12.76 -1.28 -25.06
CA PRO A 149 -13.20 -0.24 -25.98
C PRO A 149 -12.57 1.13 -25.66
N SER A 150 -12.15 1.87 -26.68
CA SER A 150 -11.55 3.21 -26.50
C SER A 150 -12.45 4.16 -25.68
N ALA A 151 -13.77 4.12 -25.89
CA ALA A 151 -14.73 4.93 -25.14
C ALA A 151 -14.78 4.63 -23.63
N GLN A 152 -14.28 3.48 -23.18
CA GLN A 152 -14.25 3.11 -21.76
C GLN A 152 -12.92 3.45 -21.08
N ARG A 153 -11.91 3.92 -21.82
CA ARG A 153 -10.57 4.17 -21.28
C ARG A 153 -10.04 5.55 -21.62
N LEU A 154 -9.15 6.03 -20.75
CA LEU A 154 -8.34 7.21 -20.92
C LEU A 154 -6.95 6.86 -20.38
N VAL A 155 -5.95 6.92 -21.24
CA VAL A 155 -4.57 6.52 -20.92
C VAL A 155 -3.69 7.76 -20.94
N VAL A 156 -3.09 8.08 -19.81
CA VAL A 156 -2.20 9.23 -19.66
C VAL A 156 -0.87 8.79 -19.08
N THR A 157 0.21 9.48 -19.40
CA THR A 157 1.50 9.21 -18.76
C THR A 157 1.64 10.02 -17.48
N GLN A 158 2.35 9.48 -16.49
CA GLN A 158 2.72 10.23 -15.29
C GLN A 158 3.42 11.53 -15.66
N GLN A 159 4.31 11.50 -16.66
CA GLN A 159 5.08 12.67 -17.06
C GLN A 159 4.19 13.80 -17.59
N SER A 160 3.17 13.48 -18.40
CA SER A 160 2.21 14.48 -18.87
C SER A 160 1.45 15.16 -17.72
N LEU A 161 1.05 14.39 -16.70
CA LEU A 161 0.42 14.92 -15.49
C LEU A 161 1.38 15.86 -14.74
N MET A 162 2.65 15.47 -14.61
CA MET A 162 3.66 16.29 -13.95
C MET A 162 3.97 17.59 -14.70
N GLN A 163 3.69 17.63 -16.02
CA GLN A 163 3.82 18.81 -16.87
C GLN A 163 2.54 19.66 -16.91
N GLY A 164 1.55 19.35 -16.07
CA GLY A 164 0.36 20.19 -15.89
C GLY A 164 -0.85 19.80 -16.76
N LEU A 165 -0.91 18.56 -17.26
CA LEU A 165 -2.10 18.06 -17.97
C LEU A 165 -3.37 18.24 -17.12
N ALA A 166 -4.37 18.93 -17.67
CA ALA A 166 -5.65 19.23 -17.02
C ALA A 166 -6.59 18.00 -17.00
N LEU A 167 -6.23 17.00 -16.20
CA LEU A 167 -6.89 15.70 -16.17
C LEU A 167 -8.41 15.72 -15.90
N PRO A 168 -8.96 16.53 -14.98
CA PRO A 168 -10.40 16.54 -14.73
C PRO A 168 -11.24 16.87 -15.98
N GLY A 169 -10.79 17.84 -16.79
CA GLY A 169 -11.49 18.19 -18.03
C GLY A 169 -11.53 17.05 -19.04
N LEU A 170 -10.40 16.35 -19.21
CA LEU A 170 -10.29 15.19 -20.10
C LEU A 170 -11.16 14.02 -19.64
N VAL A 171 -11.24 13.78 -18.32
CA VAL A 171 -12.14 12.78 -17.74
C VAL A 171 -13.60 13.14 -18.01
N ASN A 172 -13.97 14.41 -17.88
CA ASN A 172 -15.33 14.87 -18.15
C ASN A 172 -15.70 14.65 -19.63
N GLU A 173 -14.79 15.00 -20.54
CA GLU A 173 -14.99 14.84 -21.99
C GLU A 173 -15.09 13.37 -22.39
N GLN A 174 -14.15 12.54 -21.91
CA GLN A 174 -14.07 11.13 -22.30
C GLN A 174 -15.19 10.28 -21.69
N PHE A 175 -15.55 10.53 -20.42
CA PHE A 175 -16.44 9.64 -19.68
C PHE A 175 -17.80 10.24 -19.33
N GLY A 176 -18.01 11.54 -19.57
CA GLY A 176 -19.23 12.24 -19.17
C GLY A 176 -19.40 12.37 -17.65
N ILE A 177 -18.31 12.29 -16.89
CA ILE A 177 -18.31 12.42 -15.43
C ILE A 177 -18.19 13.92 -15.09
N PRO A 178 -19.00 14.52 -14.21
CA PRO A 178 -18.95 15.96 -13.95
C PRO A 178 -17.93 16.31 -12.84
N LEU A 179 -16.63 16.16 -13.09
CA LEU A 179 -15.59 16.58 -12.13
C LEU A 179 -15.40 18.10 -12.15
N ALA A 180 -15.07 18.68 -11.00
CA ALA A 180 -14.68 20.08 -10.89
C ALA A 180 -13.34 20.33 -11.60
N THR A 181 -13.29 21.32 -12.49
CA THR A 181 -12.12 21.62 -13.34
C THR A 181 -11.34 22.86 -12.91
N ASP A 182 -11.90 23.65 -12.00
CA ASP A 182 -11.33 24.89 -11.47
C ASP A 182 -10.50 24.69 -10.20
N MET A 183 -10.28 23.44 -9.79
CA MET A 183 -9.49 23.10 -8.61
C MET A 183 -7.99 23.25 -8.88
N PRO A 184 -7.21 23.79 -7.92
CA PRO A 184 -5.75 23.76 -7.97
C PRO A 184 -5.23 22.33 -8.13
N SER A 185 -4.17 22.16 -8.91
CA SER A 185 -3.53 20.85 -9.06
C SER A 185 -3.02 20.34 -7.71
N PRO A 186 -3.37 19.11 -7.30
CA PRO A 186 -2.86 18.51 -6.07
C PRO A 186 -1.41 18.01 -6.23
N ILE A 187 -0.83 18.11 -7.44
CA ILE A 187 0.55 17.64 -7.68
C ILE A 187 1.52 18.61 -7.01
N ASN A 188 2.20 18.13 -5.98
CA ASN A 188 3.26 18.88 -5.31
C ASN A 188 4.52 18.94 -6.20
N PRO A 189 4.95 20.12 -6.68
CA PRO A 189 6.13 20.26 -7.55
C PRO A 189 7.42 19.72 -6.93
N SER A 190 7.53 19.73 -5.60
CA SER A 190 8.71 19.19 -4.89
C SER A 190 8.81 17.66 -4.94
N LEU A 191 7.73 16.96 -5.30
CA LEU A 191 7.71 15.51 -5.48
C LEU A 191 7.89 15.10 -6.96
N VAL A 192 7.90 16.08 -7.86
CA VAL A 192 8.10 15.86 -9.29
C VAL A 192 9.59 15.72 -9.57
N HIS A 193 10.04 14.46 -9.68
CA HIS A 193 11.42 14.14 -10.05
C HIS A 193 11.44 13.11 -11.16
N ASP A 194 12.10 13.45 -12.26
CA ASP A 194 12.34 12.58 -13.41
C ASP A 194 13.76 11.97 -13.40
N GLU A 195 14.47 12.11 -12.27
CA GLU A 195 15.81 11.56 -12.10
C GLU A 195 15.76 10.12 -11.59
N VAL A 196 16.49 9.23 -12.26
CA VAL A 196 16.67 7.83 -11.85
C VAL A 196 18.15 7.51 -11.69
N ALA A 197 18.50 6.92 -10.55
CA ALA A 197 19.87 6.52 -10.25
C ALA A 197 20.37 5.44 -11.22
N GLU A 198 21.61 5.56 -11.67
CA GLU A 198 22.24 4.57 -12.57
C GLU A 198 22.28 3.16 -11.96
N SER A 199 22.41 3.04 -10.64
CA SER A 199 22.30 1.76 -9.93
C SER A 199 21.05 0.94 -10.30
N VAL A 200 19.94 1.61 -10.63
CA VAL A 200 18.69 0.93 -10.98
C VAL A 200 18.85 0.08 -12.24
N ARG A 201 19.53 0.60 -13.27
CA ARG A 201 19.76 -0.17 -14.51
C ARG A 201 20.91 -1.16 -14.38
N THR A 202 21.95 -0.84 -13.62
CA THR A 202 23.12 -1.74 -13.48
C THR A 202 22.78 -3.04 -12.76
N HIS A 203 21.76 -3.04 -11.90
CA HIS A 203 21.27 -4.23 -11.19
C HIS A 203 20.30 -5.10 -12.01
N LEU A 204 20.00 -4.70 -13.25
CA LEU A 204 19.08 -5.42 -14.13
C LEU A 204 19.84 -6.07 -15.28
N SER A 205 19.42 -7.29 -15.64
CA SER A 205 19.95 -7.94 -16.84
C SER A 205 19.56 -7.14 -18.09
N GLN A 206 20.41 -7.16 -19.13
CA GLN A 206 20.09 -6.50 -20.40
C GLN A 206 18.77 -7.06 -20.97
N ALA A 207 18.55 -8.37 -20.87
CA ALA A 207 17.32 -9.02 -21.33
C ALA A 207 16.06 -8.52 -20.60
N ASP A 208 16.14 -8.16 -19.32
CA ASP A 208 15.00 -7.59 -18.60
C ASP A 208 14.78 -6.12 -18.96
N GLN A 209 15.86 -5.35 -19.15
CA GLN A 209 15.77 -3.98 -19.64
C GLN A 209 15.11 -3.92 -21.02
N ASP A 210 15.52 -4.81 -21.94
CA ASP A 210 14.95 -4.90 -23.29
C ASP A 210 13.46 -5.28 -23.24
N ARG A 211 13.10 -6.31 -22.44
CA ARG A 211 11.71 -6.74 -22.28
C ARG A 211 10.82 -5.64 -21.70
N MET A 212 11.27 -4.94 -20.67
CA MET A 212 10.52 -3.83 -20.09
C MET A 212 10.39 -2.65 -21.05
N SER A 213 11.43 -2.38 -21.85
CA SER A 213 11.40 -1.31 -22.85
C SER A 213 10.40 -1.63 -23.97
N VAL A 214 10.39 -2.86 -24.47
CA VAL A 214 9.39 -3.31 -25.46
C VAL A 214 7.96 -3.21 -24.90
N LEU A 215 7.75 -3.66 -23.65
CA LEU A 215 6.45 -3.55 -22.99
C LEU A 215 6.03 -2.08 -22.79
N TRP A 216 6.97 -1.21 -22.42
CA TRP A 216 6.75 0.22 -22.27
C TRP A 216 6.31 0.88 -23.57
N GLU A 217 7.01 0.62 -24.69
CA GLU A 217 6.63 1.17 -26.00
C GLU A 217 5.23 0.72 -26.44
N ARG A 218 4.86 -0.56 -26.18
CA ARG A 218 3.51 -1.06 -26.45
C ARG A 218 2.44 -0.35 -25.62
N LEU A 219 2.72 -0.05 -24.35
CA LEU A 219 1.80 0.72 -23.51
C LEU A 219 1.69 2.17 -23.96
N LEU A 220 2.82 2.80 -24.32
CA LEU A 220 2.84 4.18 -24.83
C LEU A 220 2.07 4.35 -26.14
N ALA A 221 1.95 3.30 -26.96
CA ALA A 221 1.14 3.31 -28.17
C ALA A 221 -0.37 3.48 -27.87
N PHE A 222 -0.80 3.21 -26.64
CA PHE A 222 -2.17 3.44 -26.18
C PHE A 222 -2.36 4.78 -25.45
N ALA A 223 -1.30 5.56 -25.20
CA ALA A 223 -1.42 6.81 -24.47
C ALA A 223 -2.17 7.87 -25.30
N ASP A 224 -3.30 8.32 -24.80
CA ASP A 224 -4.07 9.43 -25.36
C ASP A 224 -3.36 10.77 -25.12
N HIS A 225 -2.71 10.89 -23.95
CA HIS A 225 -1.87 12.04 -23.60
C HIS A 225 -0.54 11.59 -23.01
N ARG A 226 0.55 12.10 -23.60
CA ARG A 226 1.93 11.83 -23.17
C ARG A 226 2.78 13.09 -23.28
N ALA A 227 3.84 13.15 -22.50
CA ALA A 227 4.86 14.18 -22.60
C ALA A 227 5.71 14.00 -23.86
N GLU A 228 6.43 15.04 -24.26
CA GLU A 228 7.39 14.96 -25.38
C GLU A 228 8.55 14.00 -25.07
N GLN A 229 8.97 13.95 -23.81
CA GLN A 229 10.02 13.07 -23.32
C GLN A 229 9.51 12.19 -22.18
N GLU A 230 9.35 10.90 -22.47
CA GLU A 230 8.88 9.88 -21.53
C GLU A 230 10.02 9.09 -20.88
N SER A 231 11.24 9.24 -21.41
CA SER A 231 12.42 8.58 -20.86
C SER A 231 12.92 9.30 -19.60
N PRO A 232 13.30 8.55 -18.55
CA PRO A 232 13.87 9.13 -17.34
C PRO A 232 15.22 9.80 -17.61
N ARG A 233 15.59 10.78 -16.78
CA ARG A 233 16.95 11.29 -16.73
C ARG A 233 17.81 10.44 -15.80
N TRP A 234 18.76 9.71 -16.37
CA TRP A 234 19.72 8.91 -15.59
C TRP A 234 20.75 9.81 -14.90
N VAL A 235 20.98 9.59 -13.61
CA VAL A 235 21.94 10.35 -12.80
C VAL A 235 22.84 9.41 -11.99
N PRO A 236 24.13 9.75 -11.79
CA PRO A 236 25.01 8.96 -10.94
C PRO A 236 24.49 8.85 -9.50
N ASP A 237 24.73 7.71 -8.87
CA ASP A 237 24.44 7.54 -7.45
C ASP A 237 25.23 8.51 -6.57
N ASN A 238 24.53 9.25 -5.71
CA ASN A 238 25.12 10.30 -4.86
C ASN A 238 25.28 9.82 -3.41
N TYR A 239 26.25 8.94 -3.16
CA TYR A 239 26.62 8.47 -1.81
C TYR A 239 27.84 9.24 -1.27
N LYS A 240 27.71 9.82 -0.08
CA LYS A 240 28.80 10.53 0.61
C LYS A 240 29.86 9.55 1.13
N LEU A 241 31.07 10.05 1.40
CA LEU A 241 32.16 9.23 1.95
C LEU A 241 31.77 8.52 3.25
N GLN A 242 31.05 9.22 4.14
CA GLN A 242 30.51 8.65 5.39
C GLN A 242 29.51 7.50 5.15
N ASP A 243 28.72 7.55 4.07
CA ASP A 243 27.75 6.51 3.73
C ASP A 243 28.50 5.24 3.33
N ARG A 244 29.58 5.40 2.56
CA ARG A 244 30.46 4.30 2.11
C ARG A 244 31.22 3.67 3.27
N TRP A 245 31.74 4.45 4.20
CA TRP A 245 32.42 3.92 5.39
C TRP A 245 31.48 3.12 6.28
N LEU A 246 30.30 3.67 6.59
CA LEU A 246 29.31 2.96 7.39
C LEU A 246 28.82 1.70 6.66
N ALA A 247 28.66 1.75 5.33
CA ALA A 247 28.26 0.59 4.53
C ALA A 247 29.30 -0.52 4.61
N HIS A 248 30.60 -0.18 4.54
CA HIS A 248 31.68 -1.15 4.71
C HIS A 248 31.62 -1.82 6.09
N SER A 249 31.50 -1.04 7.18
CA SER A 249 31.36 -1.60 8.54
C SER A 249 30.12 -2.48 8.69
N LEU A 250 28.99 -2.06 8.14
CA LEU A 250 27.74 -2.81 8.16
C LEU A 250 27.87 -4.15 7.42
N LEU A 251 28.51 -4.15 6.25
CA LEU A 251 28.77 -5.36 5.47
C LEU A 251 29.69 -6.34 6.22
N SER A 252 30.74 -5.84 6.87
CA SER A 252 31.64 -6.66 7.69
C SER A 252 30.93 -7.27 8.90
N ALA A 253 29.99 -6.54 9.51
CA ALA A 253 29.23 -6.99 10.67
C ALA A 253 28.06 -7.94 10.33
N SER A 254 27.64 -8.01 9.06
CA SER A 254 26.52 -8.82 8.60
C SER A 254 26.94 -9.77 7.47
N PRO A 255 27.85 -10.73 7.71
CA PRO A 255 28.33 -11.66 6.67
C PRO A 255 27.16 -12.41 6.00
N PHE A 256 27.38 -12.91 4.78
CA PHE A 256 26.38 -13.75 4.12
C PHE A 256 26.30 -15.09 4.86
N GLU A 257 25.10 -15.51 5.24
CA GLU A 257 24.88 -16.72 6.05
C GLU A 257 24.08 -17.79 5.29
N GLY A 258 23.84 -17.59 3.98
CA GLY A 258 23.01 -18.46 3.15
C GLY A 258 21.63 -17.87 2.89
N VAL A 259 20.95 -18.36 1.85
CA VAL A 259 19.54 -18.03 1.60
C VAL A 259 18.75 -18.55 2.81
N PRO A 260 18.02 -17.70 3.56
CA PRO A 260 17.14 -18.19 4.59
C PRO A 260 16.20 -19.19 3.92
N SER A 261 16.21 -20.47 4.36
CA SER A 261 15.14 -21.37 3.94
C SER A 261 13.85 -20.67 4.28
N ALA A 262 13.03 -20.32 3.29
CA ALA A 262 11.68 -19.84 3.55
C ALA A 262 11.12 -20.80 4.59
N PRO A 263 10.60 -20.33 5.74
CA PRO A 263 9.98 -21.25 6.67
C PRO A 263 8.95 -21.98 5.83
N ALA A 264 9.16 -23.29 5.61
CA ALA A 264 8.24 -24.12 4.86
C ALA A 264 6.89 -23.74 5.43
N ALA A 265 6.00 -23.18 4.58
CA ALA A 265 4.68 -22.81 5.01
C ALA A 265 4.19 -24.07 5.71
N LYS A 266 4.12 -24.05 7.06
CA LYS A 266 3.73 -25.24 7.80
C LYS A 266 2.44 -25.62 7.11
N PRO A 267 2.33 -26.81 6.48
CA PRO A 267 1.02 -27.23 6.02
C PRO A 267 0.16 -27.02 7.25
N ARG A 268 -0.87 -26.18 7.12
CA ARG A 268 -1.91 -26.17 8.14
C ARG A 268 -2.41 -27.59 8.07
N SER A 269 -1.89 -28.44 8.95
CA SER A 269 -2.55 -29.67 9.31
C SER A 269 -3.86 -29.16 9.88
N ALA A 270 -4.87 -29.16 9.03
CA ALA A 270 -6.23 -29.32 9.49
C ALA A 270 -6.22 -30.68 10.19
N SER A 271 -5.82 -30.68 11.47
CA SER A 271 -6.32 -31.69 12.38
C SER A 271 -7.81 -31.41 12.43
N LEU A 272 -8.56 -32.13 11.57
CA LEU A 272 -9.97 -32.34 11.74
C LEU A 272 -10.13 -33.31 12.91
N ASN A 273 -9.71 -32.89 14.11
CA ASN A 273 -10.41 -33.33 15.28
C ASN A 273 -11.67 -32.49 15.29
N ALA A 274 -12.78 -33.11 14.93
CA ALA A 274 -14.10 -32.59 15.22
C ALA A 274 -14.27 -32.57 16.75
N GLU A 275 -13.57 -31.67 17.43
CA GLU A 275 -14.04 -31.15 18.70
C GLU A 275 -15.36 -30.44 18.38
N GLU A 276 -16.42 -30.77 19.13
CA GLU A 276 -17.67 -30.02 19.11
C GLU A 276 -17.34 -28.54 19.25
N THR A 277 -17.34 -27.83 18.12
CA THR A 277 -17.08 -26.40 18.12
C THR A 277 -18.33 -25.78 18.66
N ASP A 278 -18.27 -25.30 19.90
CA ASP A 278 -19.35 -24.48 20.46
C ASP A 278 -19.65 -23.37 19.46
N GLU A 279 -20.79 -23.51 18.78
CA GLU A 279 -21.22 -22.64 17.69
C GLU A 279 -21.38 -21.20 18.18
N ARG A 280 -21.52 -21.01 19.49
CA ARG A 280 -21.69 -19.72 20.16
C ARG A 280 -20.46 -19.26 20.94
N SER A 281 -19.30 -19.89 20.80
CA SER A 281 -18.09 -19.36 21.47
C SER A 281 -17.65 -18.02 20.87
N HIS A 282 -17.02 -17.15 21.68
CA HIS A 282 -16.45 -15.87 21.22
C HIS A 282 -15.51 -16.03 20.02
N LYS A 283 -14.70 -17.11 20.01
CA LYS A 283 -13.76 -17.42 18.93
C LYS A 283 -14.49 -17.79 17.64
N THR A 284 -15.54 -18.59 17.74
CA THR A 284 -16.38 -18.99 16.60
C THR A 284 -17.05 -17.77 15.98
N LEU A 285 -17.71 -16.93 16.81
CA LEU A 285 -18.36 -15.71 16.38
C LEU A 285 -17.39 -14.71 15.74
N SER A 286 -16.22 -14.49 16.35
CA SER A 286 -15.16 -13.63 15.80
C SER A 286 -14.67 -14.11 14.42
N THR A 287 -14.56 -15.42 14.24
CA THR A 287 -14.15 -16.02 12.95
C THR A 287 -15.23 -15.84 11.89
N ARG A 288 -16.50 -16.06 12.25
CA ARG A 288 -17.65 -15.83 11.35
C ARG A 288 -17.78 -14.36 10.97
N ALA A 289 -17.68 -13.46 11.94
CA ALA A 289 -17.67 -12.02 11.72
C ALA A 289 -16.57 -11.59 10.74
N GLN A 290 -15.34 -12.07 10.96
CA GLN A 290 -14.21 -11.77 10.08
C GLN A 290 -14.44 -12.31 8.66
N LYS A 291 -14.98 -13.52 8.52
CA LYS A 291 -15.28 -14.12 7.20
C LYS A 291 -16.36 -13.32 6.47
N ALA A 292 -17.47 -13.02 7.14
CA ALA A 292 -18.56 -12.22 6.58
C ALA A 292 -18.08 -10.82 6.15
N TYR A 293 -17.26 -10.16 6.98
CA TYR A 293 -16.66 -8.87 6.65
C TYR A 293 -15.83 -8.91 5.37
N ARG A 294 -14.95 -9.91 5.22
CA ARG A 294 -14.11 -10.08 4.03
C ARG A 294 -14.91 -10.36 2.76
N LEU A 295 -16.05 -11.01 2.92
CA LEU A 295 -17.00 -11.26 1.83
C LEU A 295 -17.92 -10.06 1.56
N LEU A 296 -17.77 -8.94 2.27
CA LEU A 296 -18.67 -7.77 2.22
C LEU A 296 -20.14 -8.11 2.54
N GLN A 297 -20.36 -9.11 3.39
CA GLN A 297 -21.67 -9.44 3.97
C GLN A 297 -21.86 -8.63 5.27
N LEU A 298 -22.03 -7.32 5.13
CA LEU A 298 -21.90 -6.37 6.26
C LEU A 298 -22.92 -6.64 7.38
N THR A 299 -24.17 -7.00 7.06
CA THR A 299 -25.20 -7.32 8.06
C THR A 299 -24.83 -8.52 8.92
N GLU A 300 -24.35 -9.61 8.30
CA GLU A 300 -23.89 -10.79 9.04
C GLU A 300 -22.61 -10.49 9.83
N ALA A 301 -21.70 -9.72 9.25
CA ALA A 301 -20.46 -9.31 9.90
C ALA A 301 -20.74 -8.50 11.17
N GLU A 302 -21.66 -7.53 11.09
CA GLU A 302 -22.09 -6.72 12.22
C GLU A 302 -22.76 -7.59 13.29
N HIS A 303 -23.71 -8.44 12.90
CA HIS A 303 -24.43 -9.32 13.81
C HIS A 303 -23.46 -10.17 14.65
N PHE A 304 -22.57 -10.94 14.00
CA PHE A 304 -21.61 -11.78 14.73
C PHE A 304 -20.60 -10.98 15.54
N THR A 305 -20.22 -9.78 15.08
CA THR A 305 -19.31 -8.90 15.84
C THR A 305 -19.97 -8.43 17.13
N ARG A 306 -21.24 -8.01 17.07
CA ARG A 306 -21.99 -7.57 18.26
C ARG A 306 -22.21 -8.70 19.25
N GLU A 307 -22.52 -9.91 18.79
CA GLU A 307 -22.63 -11.08 19.67
C GLU A 307 -21.29 -11.42 20.34
N ALA A 308 -20.18 -11.39 19.59
CA ALA A 308 -18.84 -11.62 20.16
C ALA A 308 -18.51 -10.58 21.25
N ILE A 309 -18.76 -9.29 20.97
CA ILE A 309 -18.57 -8.22 21.95
C ILE A 309 -19.45 -8.41 23.20
N ALA A 310 -20.70 -8.85 23.03
CA ALA A 310 -21.59 -9.10 24.16
C ALA A 310 -21.07 -10.20 25.09
N MET A 311 -20.38 -11.21 24.54
CA MET A 311 -19.72 -12.25 25.34
C MET A 311 -18.44 -11.77 26.03
N ARG A 312 -17.70 -10.86 25.39
CA ARG A 312 -16.45 -10.28 25.92
C ARG A 312 -16.46 -8.76 25.75
N PRO A 313 -17.05 -8.02 26.71
CA PRO A 313 -17.21 -6.57 26.59
C PRO A 313 -15.91 -5.76 26.57
N ASP A 314 -14.78 -6.37 26.90
CA ASP A 314 -13.41 -5.86 26.90
C ASP A 314 -12.63 -6.17 25.60
N ASP A 315 -13.25 -6.84 24.62
CA ASP A 315 -12.65 -7.21 23.34
C ASP A 315 -12.43 -6.01 22.41
N SER A 316 -11.31 -5.30 22.62
CA SER A 316 -10.91 -4.16 21.77
C SER A 316 -10.86 -4.50 20.26
N PRO A 317 -10.30 -5.64 19.82
CA PRO A 317 -10.40 -6.08 18.41
C PRO A 317 -11.83 -6.19 17.87
N GLY A 318 -12.79 -6.60 18.71
CA GLY A 318 -14.21 -6.65 18.36
C GLY A 318 -14.77 -5.26 18.04
N TYR A 319 -14.51 -4.26 18.88
CA TYR A 319 -14.93 -2.88 18.64
C TYR A 319 -14.28 -2.25 17.41
N VAL A 320 -13.00 -2.53 17.18
CA VAL A 320 -12.31 -2.11 15.94
C VAL A 320 -12.99 -2.71 14.72
N ARG A 321 -13.31 -4.01 14.75
CA ARG A 321 -14.01 -4.68 13.65
C ARG A 321 -15.38 -4.06 13.39
N LEU A 322 -16.15 -3.76 14.44
CA LEU A 322 -17.43 -3.09 14.32
C LEU A 322 -17.27 -1.71 13.67
N ALA A 323 -16.30 -0.91 14.11
CA ALA A 323 -16.01 0.39 13.52
C ALA A 323 -15.65 0.27 12.04
N CYS A 324 -14.82 -0.70 11.65
CA CYS A 324 -14.52 -0.98 10.24
C CYS A 324 -15.76 -1.35 9.43
N ILE A 325 -16.63 -2.23 9.95
CA ILE A 325 -17.89 -2.60 9.30
C ILE A 325 -18.77 -1.36 9.07
N LEU A 326 -18.90 -0.51 10.08
CA LEU A 326 -19.68 0.74 10.00
C LEU A 326 -19.07 1.70 8.98
N LEU A 327 -17.75 1.83 8.90
CA LEU A 327 -17.08 2.65 7.88
C LEU A 327 -17.38 2.14 6.46
N VAL A 328 -17.27 0.83 6.24
CA VAL A 328 -17.56 0.22 4.94
C VAL A 328 -19.05 0.38 4.58
N ALA A 329 -19.93 0.42 5.57
CA ALA A 329 -21.36 0.70 5.41
C ALA A 329 -21.69 2.20 5.24
N GLY A 330 -20.69 3.10 5.15
CA GLY A 330 -20.89 4.54 5.03
C GLY A 330 -21.33 5.25 6.32
N GLN A 331 -21.23 4.60 7.47
CA GLN A 331 -21.66 5.09 8.78
C GLN A 331 -20.48 5.59 9.63
N ALA A 332 -19.64 6.47 9.05
CA ALA A 332 -18.40 6.93 9.67
C ALA A 332 -18.61 7.67 11.01
N GLU A 333 -19.62 8.54 11.11
CA GLU A 333 -19.96 9.24 12.37
C GLU A 333 -20.41 8.27 13.47
N VAL A 334 -21.16 7.23 13.11
CA VAL A 334 -21.58 6.19 14.06
C VAL A 334 -20.36 5.39 14.54
N ALA A 335 -19.42 5.11 13.64
CA ALA A 335 -18.18 4.42 13.97
C ALA A 335 -17.31 5.24 14.93
N GLU A 336 -17.16 6.55 14.67
CA GLU A 336 -16.44 7.49 15.55
C GLU A 336 -17.06 7.51 16.96
N ALA A 337 -18.37 7.75 17.05
CA ALA A 337 -19.09 7.83 18.32
C ALA A 337 -19.03 6.50 19.10
N SER A 338 -19.07 5.37 18.39
CA SER A 338 -18.91 4.04 19.01
C SER A 338 -17.52 3.86 19.60
N LEU A 339 -16.46 4.27 18.90
CA LEU A 339 -15.09 4.18 19.42
C LEU A 339 -14.85 5.15 20.57
N ALA A 340 -15.37 6.38 20.49
CA ALA A 340 -15.27 7.36 21.58
C ALA A 340 -15.83 6.79 22.90
N LYS A 341 -17.06 6.29 22.90
CA LYS A 341 -17.69 5.63 24.06
C LYS A 341 -16.93 4.40 24.54
N THR A 342 -16.32 3.66 23.61
CA THR A 342 -15.53 2.47 23.97
C THR A 342 -14.25 2.86 24.70
N ILE A 343 -13.55 3.91 24.23
CA ILE A 343 -12.34 4.44 24.87
C ILE A 343 -12.66 5.01 26.26
N GLU A 344 -13.77 5.73 26.42
CA GLU A 344 -14.23 6.22 27.74
C GLU A 344 -14.42 5.09 28.75
N ARG A 345 -14.89 3.92 28.29
CA ARG A 345 -15.20 2.77 29.14
C ARG A 345 -14.01 1.85 29.39
N LEU A 346 -13.22 1.55 28.36
CA LEU A 346 -12.12 0.59 28.42
C LEU A 346 -10.75 1.25 28.69
N GLY A 347 -10.69 2.58 28.63
CA GLY A 347 -9.47 3.36 28.72
C GLY A 347 -8.73 3.47 27.38
N GLU A 348 -7.54 4.07 27.45
CA GLU A 348 -6.70 4.39 26.30
C GLU A 348 -5.95 3.17 25.75
N VAL A 349 -6.67 2.31 25.03
CA VAL A 349 -6.06 1.19 24.30
C VAL A 349 -5.53 1.71 22.95
N PRO A 350 -4.23 1.53 22.61
CA PRO A 350 -3.64 2.12 21.40
C PRO A 350 -4.36 1.79 20.09
N ILE A 351 -4.85 0.55 19.94
CA ILE A 351 -5.58 0.17 18.72
C ILE A 351 -6.90 0.95 18.57
N LEU A 352 -7.62 1.23 19.66
CA LEU A 352 -8.87 1.98 19.60
C LEU A 352 -8.61 3.44 19.23
N ILE A 353 -7.59 4.05 19.84
CA ILE A 353 -7.17 5.43 19.55
C ILE A 353 -6.74 5.56 18.09
N HIS A 354 -5.92 4.63 17.61
CA HIS A 354 -5.47 4.60 16.21
C HIS A 354 -6.65 4.61 15.23
N TYR A 355 -7.61 3.70 15.40
CA TYR A 355 -8.76 3.62 14.49
C TYR A 355 -9.67 4.84 14.62
N ARG A 356 -9.90 5.36 15.84
CA ARG A 356 -10.69 6.58 16.02
C ARG A 356 -10.03 7.79 15.33
N ALA A 357 -8.72 7.98 15.48
CA ALA A 357 -7.98 9.03 14.79
C ALA A 357 -8.07 8.90 13.26
N THR A 358 -8.01 7.66 12.75
CA THR A 358 -8.18 7.39 11.32
C THR A 358 -9.58 7.78 10.83
N ILE A 359 -10.63 7.50 11.62
CA ILE A 359 -12.01 7.87 11.27
C ILE A 359 -12.19 9.38 11.31
N LEU A 360 -11.65 10.07 12.31
CA LEU A 360 -11.67 11.53 12.39
C LEU A 360 -11.01 12.15 11.14
N ASP A 361 -9.86 11.64 10.71
CA ASP A 361 -9.21 12.11 9.48
C ASP A 361 -10.07 11.87 8.22
N LEU A 362 -10.74 10.72 8.11
CA LEU A 362 -11.65 10.41 7.01
C LEU A 362 -12.89 11.32 6.98
N LEU A 363 -13.33 11.81 8.14
CA LEU A 363 -14.41 12.80 8.29
C LEU A 363 -13.93 14.24 8.02
N GLY A 364 -12.66 14.46 7.68
CA GLY A 364 -12.08 15.79 7.50
C GLY A 364 -11.76 16.50 8.82
N ARG A 365 -11.82 15.80 9.96
CA ARG A 365 -11.56 16.30 11.31
C ARG A 365 -10.11 16.01 11.74
N THR A 366 -9.14 16.31 10.87
CA THR A 366 -7.72 15.98 11.08
C THR A 366 -7.12 16.62 12.33
N ASP A 367 -7.50 17.86 12.67
CA ASP A 367 -7.02 18.55 13.88
C ASP A 367 -7.50 17.88 15.19
N GLU A 368 -8.71 17.31 15.18
CA GLU A 368 -9.21 16.52 16.30
C GLU A 368 -8.43 15.19 16.43
N ALA A 369 -8.07 14.57 15.30
CA ALA A 369 -7.22 13.38 15.29
C ALA A 369 -5.83 13.68 15.88
N ILE A 370 -5.21 14.82 15.53
CA ILE A 370 -3.92 15.27 16.08
C ILE A 370 -4.02 15.48 17.59
N THR A 371 -5.09 16.16 18.04
CA THR A 371 -5.35 16.43 19.46
C THR A 371 -5.52 15.13 20.25
N LEU A 372 -6.35 14.21 19.75
CA LEU A 372 -6.56 12.89 20.35
C LEU A 372 -5.25 12.11 20.50
N LEU A 373 -4.40 12.11 19.47
CA LEU A 373 -3.12 11.42 19.50
C LEU A 373 -2.10 12.10 20.42
N GLY A 374 -2.13 13.43 20.52
CA GLY A 374 -1.26 14.20 21.40
C GLY A 374 -1.62 14.12 22.89
N SER A 375 -2.90 13.89 23.21
CA SER A 375 -3.37 13.73 24.59
C SER A 375 -3.29 12.31 25.12
N ALA A 376 -3.05 11.31 24.25
CA ALA A 376 -2.98 9.92 24.65
C ALA A 376 -1.80 9.66 25.60
N SER A 377 -2.10 9.19 26.80
CA SER A 377 -1.12 8.75 27.80
C SER A 377 -0.42 7.44 27.41
N ALA A 378 -1.04 6.65 26.54
CA ALA A 378 -0.49 5.39 26.06
C ALA A 378 0.65 5.63 25.06
N LEU A 379 1.89 5.50 25.52
CA LEU A 379 3.08 5.55 24.66
C LEU A 379 3.07 4.38 23.68
N SER A 380 2.94 4.67 22.39
CA SER A 380 2.96 3.65 21.35
C SER A 380 3.53 4.22 20.05
N ASP A 381 4.49 3.52 19.46
CA ASP A 381 5.09 3.89 18.17
C ASP A 381 4.03 4.09 17.07
N ILE A 382 2.98 3.26 17.06
CA ILE A 382 1.90 3.38 16.07
C ILE A 382 1.13 4.68 16.23
N LEU A 383 0.92 5.16 17.46
CA LEU A 383 0.21 6.41 17.71
C LEU A 383 1.08 7.61 17.33
N GLU A 384 2.36 7.58 17.71
CA GLU A 384 3.30 8.65 17.38
C GLU A 384 3.49 8.77 15.86
N ARG A 385 3.63 7.64 15.14
CA ARG A 385 3.70 7.66 13.67
C ARG A 385 2.45 8.27 13.02
N HIS A 386 1.25 7.95 13.50
CA HIS A 386 0.03 8.57 12.97
C HIS A 386 -0.03 10.05 13.30
N ARG A 387 0.38 10.45 14.51
CA ARG A 387 0.42 11.86 14.90
C ARG A 387 1.34 12.65 13.97
N ILE A 388 2.56 12.14 13.74
CA ILE A 388 3.52 12.73 12.81
C ILE A 388 2.94 12.82 11.40
N ALA A 389 2.27 11.76 10.93
CA ALA A 389 1.65 11.75 9.61
C ALA A 389 0.60 12.86 9.45
N TYR A 390 -0.28 13.04 10.44
CA TYR A 390 -1.31 14.09 10.41
C TYR A 390 -0.77 15.50 10.60
N LEU A 391 0.26 15.69 11.43
CA LEU A 391 0.97 16.97 11.55
C LEU A 391 1.56 17.38 10.19
N LEU A 392 2.22 16.43 9.50
CA LEU A 392 2.79 16.66 8.18
C LEU A 392 1.70 16.90 7.13
N LYS A 393 0.60 16.16 7.16
CA LYS A 393 -0.56 16.32 6.26
C LYS A 393 -1.14 17.73 6.37
N SER A 394 -1.26 18.23 7.60
CA SER A 394 -1.85 19.53 7.91
C SER A 394 -0.87 20.70 7.74
N GLY A 395 0.36 20.43 7.28
CA GLY A 395 1.38 21.45 7.08
C GLY A 395 1.92 22.08 8.37
N GLN A 396 1.68 21.46 9.54
CA GLN A 396 2.16 21.99 10.82
C GLN A 396 3.68 21.86 10.92
N GLU A 397 4.36 22.95 11.30
CA GLU A 397 5.84 23.02 11.34
C GLU A 397 6.46 21.92 12.23
N GLU A 398 5.80 21.62 13.34
CA GLU A 398 6.22 20.60 14.30
C GLU A 398 6.31 19.20 13.69
N GLY A 399 5.54 18.89 12.64
CA GLY A 399 5.52 17.56 12.01
C GLY A 399 6.88 17.14 11.47
N ARG A 400 7.64 18.07 10.87
CA ARG A 400 9.00 17.78 10.34
C ARG A 400 10.00 17.56 11.48
N ALA A 401 9.88 18.32 12.57
CA ALA A 401 10.73 18.16 13.74
C ALA A 401 10.45 16.83 14.45
N ALA A 402 9.17 16.51 14.69
CA ALA A 402 8.73 15.26 15.28
C ALA A 402 9.17 14.05 14.45
N PHE A 403 9.03 14.10 13.11
CA PHE A 403 9.53 13.05 12.24
C PHE A 403 11.04 12.84 12.36
N LYS A 404 11.84 13.91 12.41
CA LYS A 404 13.30 13.81 12.58
C LYS A 404 13.67 13.16 13.91
N VAL A 405 13.01 13.54 15.00
CA VAL A 405 13.24 12.96 16.33
C VAL A 405 12.88 11.48 16.34
N TRP A 406 11.70 11.14 15.82
CA TRP A 406 11.24 9.76 15.71
C TRP A 406 12.17 8.92 14.83
N ALA A 407 12.56 9.41 13.65
CA ALA A 407 13.47 8.70 12.76
C ALA A 407 14.85 8.48 13.41
N ARG A 408 15.38 9.48 14.14
CA ARG A 408 16.62 9.35 14.90
C ARG A 408 16.53 8.26 15.96
N HIS A 409 15.40 8.15 16.65
CA HIS A 409 15.17 7.05 17.59
C HIS A 409 15.20 5.70 16.85
N GLN A 410 14.43 5.57 15.76
CA GLN A 410 14.32 4.31 15.01
C GLN A 410 15.66 3.81 14.43
N VAL A 411 16.49 4.69 13.88
CA VAL A 411 17.79 4.26 13.30
C VAL A 411 18.78 3.76 14.36
N ASN A 412 18.54 4.08 15.64
CA ASN A 412 19.32 3.61 16.77
C ASN A 412 18.69 2.38 17.47
N GLU A 413 17.51 1.94 17.03
CA GLU A 413 16.86 0.75 17.59
C GLU A 413 17.49 -0.55 17.08
N LEU A 414 17.66 -1.51 17.99
CA LEU A 414 18.23 -2.82 17.65
C LEU A 414 17.38 -3.56 16.61
N SER A 415 16.06 -3.36 16.60
CA SER A 415 15.15 -4.00 15.66
C SER A 415 15.39 -3.57 14.21
N ALA A 416 15.68 -2.28 13.98
CA ALA A 416 16.02 -1.75 12.66
C ALA A 416 17.36 -2.32 12.17
N TRP A 417 18.37 -2.37 13.05
CA TRP A 417 19.65 -3.00 12.76
C TRP A 417 19.51 -4.49 12.42
N GLN A 418 18.75 -5.24 13.20
CA GLN A 418 18.50 -6.66 12.97
C GLN A 418 17.75 -6.92 11.65
N ALA A 419 16.80 -6.06 11.29
CA ALA A 419 16.08 -6.16 10.03
C ALA A 419 17.02 -6.01 8.83
N VAL A 420 17.84 -4.96 8.83
CA VAL A 420 18.84 -4.70 7.79
C VAL A 420 19.89 -5.81 7.73
N SER A 421 20.40 -6.24 8.88
CA SER A 421 21.40 -7.30 8.96
C SER A 421 20.88 -8.62 8.37
N ARG A 422 19.64 -9.02 8.68
CA ARG A 422 19.00 -10.19 8.06
C ARG A 422 18.83 -10.03 6.54
N ALA A 423 18.43 -8.85 6.07
CA ALA A 423 18.29 -8.61 4.65
C ALA A 423 19.64 -8.76 3.91
N LEU A 424 20.70 -8.16 4.46
CA LEU A 424 22.07 -8.27 3.93
C LEU A 424 22.61 -9.70 3.99
N ALA A 425 22.41 -10.41 5.10
CA ALA A 425 22.87 -11.78 5.29
C ALA A 425 22.20 -12.77 4.31
N GLY A 426 20.96 -12.49 3.90
CA GLY A 426 20.24 -13.26 2.88
C GLY A 426 20.46 -12.81 1.44
N THR A 427 21.24 -11.76 1.20
CA THR A 427 21.52 -11.24 -0.16
C THR A 427 22.83 -11.83 -0.68
N GLU A 428 22.72 -12.84 -1.56
CA GLU A 428 23.88 -13.55 -2.12
C GLU A 428 24.72 -12.68 -3.07
N HIS A 429 24.05 -11.94 -3.97
CA HIS A 429 24.74 -11.15 -4.99
C HIS A 429 25.47 -9.94 -4.37
N GLN A 430 26.79 -9.93 -4.47
CA GLN A 430 27.65 -8.90 -3.87
C GLN A 430 27.23 -7.47 -4.24
N ALA A 431 26.98 -7.20 -5.52
CA ALA A 431 26.57 -5.86 -5.97
C ALA A 431 25.22 -5.42 -5.37
N MET A 432 24.25 -6.33 -5.28
CA MET A 432 22.95 -6.03 -4.64
C MET A 432 23.12 -5.78 -3.14
N ARG A 433 23.99 -6.54 -2.49
CA ARG A 433 24.27 -6.41 -1.06
C ARG A 433 24.97 -5.08 -0.74
N GLU A 434 25.93 -4.68 -1.58
CA GLU A 434 26.59 -3.38 -1.50
C GLU A 434 25.62 -2.22 -1.73
N ASP A 435 24.74 -2.32 -2.74
CA ASP A 435 23.69 -1.33 -2.99
C ASP A 435 22.72 -1.18 -1.82
N LEU A 436 22.23 -2.29 -1.25
CA LEU A 436 21.37 -2.25 -0.06
C LEU A 436 22.08 -1.55 1.11
N ALA A 437 23.33 -1.92 1.39
CA ALA A 437 24.11 -1.31 2.45
C ALA A 437 24.25 0.21 2.24
N LEU A 438 24.62 0.67 1.04
CA LEU A 438 24.76 2.09 0.72
C LEU A 438 23.45 2.87 0.87
N ARG A 439 22.33 2.30 0.41
CA ARG A 439 21.01 2.95 0.55
C ARG A 439 20.59 3.07 2.00
N VAL A 440 20.80 2.03 2.81
CA VAL A 440 20.46 2.05 4.24
C VAL A 440 21.32 3.06 4.98
N THR A 441 22.64 3.05 4.75
CA THR A 441 23.54 3.95 5.48
C THR A 441 23.36 5.41 5.12
N GLN A 442 22.93 5.71 3.89
CA GLN A 442 22.51 7.07 3.52
C GLN A 442 21.31 7.55 4.36
N ILE A 443 20.40 6.65 4.75
CA ILE A 443 19.25 6.97 5.61
C ILE A 443 19.70 7.09 7.07
N TRP A 444 20.51 6.15 7.56
CA TRP A 444 21.04 6.23 8.92
C TRP A 444 21.85 7.50 9.14
N ASN A 445 22.80 7.82 8.26
CA ASN A 445 23.58 9.06 8.37
C ASN A 445 22.75 10.35 8.23
N ARG A 446 21.55 10.28 7.61
CA ARG A 446 20.63 11.42 7.54
C ARG A 446 19.96 11.70 8.88
N TYR A 447 19.77 10.67 9.71
CA TYR A 447 19.02 10.75 10.97
C TYR A 447 19.85 10.42 12.23
N ALA A 448 21.13 10.04 12.07
CA ALA A 448 22.06 9.75 13.16
C ALA A 448 22.32 10.95 14.07
#